data_AF-A0A2V9XN43-F1
#
_entry.id   AF-A0A2V9XN43-F1
#
_cell.length_a   1.000
_cell.length_b   1.000
_cell.length_c   1.000
_cell.angle_alpha   90.00
_cell.angle_beta   90.00
_cell.angle_gamma   90.00
#
_symmetry.space_group_name_H-M   'P 1'
#
loop_
_entity.id
_entity.type
_entity.pdbx_description
1 polymer ?
#
loop_
_entity_poly.entity_id
_entity_poly.type
_entity_poly.pdbx_seq_one_letter_code
_entity_poly.pdbx_strand_id
1 'polypeptide(L)' 'MSGATLAAVLPPPGYLQSIAEICRESGVLLIADEVMTGMGRTGCNFAVEHWD' A
#
# COMPACT_ATOMS: atom_id res chain seq x y z
N MET A 1 -13.72 -1.56 6.03
CA MET A 1 -13.22 -2.87 5.56
C MET A 1 -12.31 -2.60 4.38
N SER A 2 -11.05 -3.02 4.40
CA SER A 2 -10.10 -2.85 3.29
C SER A 2 -9.28 -4.14 3.13
N GLY A 3 -8.89 -4.48 1.91
CA GLY A 3 -8.11 -5.68 1.56
C GLY A 3 -8.95 -6.84 1.04
N ALA A 4 -8.75 -8.03 1.61
CA ALA A 4 -9.36 -9.29 1.14
C ALA A 4 -10.90 -9.27 1.07
N THR A 5 -11.56 -8.44 1.89
CA THR A 5 -13.03 -8.38 1.97
C THR A 5 -13.68 -7.57 0.84
N LEU A 6 -12.92 -6.77 0.08
CA LEU A 6 -13.42 -5.98 -1.05
C LEU A 6 -12.90 -6.45 -2.42
N ALA A 7 -12.22 -7.60 -2.51
CA ALA A 7 -11.68 -8.15 -3.75
C ALA A 7 -10.66 -7.24 -4.47
N ALA A 8 -9.55 -6.89 -3.79
CA ALA A 8 -8.40 -6.21 -4.40
C ALA A 8 -8.73 -4.85 -5.04
N VAL A 9 -9.45 -3.99 -4.31
CA VAL A 9 -9.71 -2.61 -4.73
C VAL A 9 -8.40 -1.84 -4.80
N LEU A 10 -8.16 -1.21 -5.95
CA LEU A 10 -7.02 -0.32 -6.16
C LEU A 10 -7.26 1.00 -5.41
N PRO A 11 -6.27 1.51 -4.64
CA PRO A 11 -6.38 2.84 -4.06
C PRO A 11 -6.39 3.92 -5.17
N PRO A 12 -7.06 5.06 -4.94
CA PRO A 12 -6.95 6.20 -5.84
C PRO A 12 -5.49 6.67 -6.00
N PRO A 13 -5.14 7.31 -7.13
CA PRO A 13 -3.81 7.90 -7.32
C PRO A 13 -3.45 8.85 -6.17
N GLY A 14 -2.21 8.74 -5.66
CA GLY A 14 -1.70 9.61 -4.59
C GLY A 14 -2.07 9.19 -3.15
N TYR A 15 -3.01 8.25 -2.98
CA TYR A 15 -3.51 7.88 -1.66
C TYR A 15 -2.42 7.33 -0.71
N LEU A 16 -1.60 6.40 -1.20
CA LEU A 16 -0.54 5.79 -0.40
C LEU A 16 0.59 6.77 -0.09
N GLN A 17 0.92 7.67 -1.03
CA GLN A 17 1.90 8.73 -0.80
C GLN A 17 1.44 9.70 0.29
N SER A 18 0.17 10.12 0.27
CA SER A 18 -0.38 10.99 1.33
C SER A 18 -0.35 10.33 2.69
N ILE A 19 -0.66 9.02 2.78
CA ILE A 19 -0.56 8.29 4.05
C ILE A 19 0.90 8.22 4.53
N ALA A 20 1.85 7.92 3.64
CA ALA A 20 3.26 7.86 3.99
C ALA A 20 3.78 9.21 4.51
N GLU A 21 3.36 10.31 3.90
CA GLU A 21 3.70 11.66 4.36
C GLU A 21 3.12 11.94 5.76
N ILE A 22 1.84 11.65 5.98
CA ILE A 22 1.20 11.82 7.30
C ILE A 22 1.89 10.96 8.37
N CYS A 23 2.24 9.71 8.06
CA CYS A 23 2.93 8.83 9.01
C CYS A 23 4.30 9.38 9.39
N ARG A 24 5.03 9.93 8.41
CA ARG A 24 6.35 10.55 8.60
C ARG A 24 6.26 11.83 9.44
N GLU A 25 5.27 12.69 9.19
CA GLU A 25 5.03 13.90 9.99
C GLU A 25 4.60 13.59 11.42
N SER A 26 3.81 12.54 11.60
CA SER A 26 3.28 12.14 12.90
C SER A 26 4.26 11.28 13.71
N GLY A 27 5.40 10.88 13.15
CA GLY A 27 6.37 10.01 13.81
C GLY A 27 5.86 8.61 14.11
N VAL A 28 4.89 8.11 13.32
CA VAL A 28 4.27 6.79 13.50
C VAL A 28 4.76 5.81 12.44
N LEU A 29 4.73 4.52 12.77
CA LEU A 29 5.11 3.46 11.83
C LEU A 29 4.03 3.26 10.77
N LEU A 30 4.48 3.16 9.52
CA LEU A 30 3.68 2.66 8.41
C LEU A 30 4.01 1.17 8.19
N ILE A 31 3.00 0.30 8.24
CA ILE A 31 3.13 -1.13 7.96
C ILE A 31 2.44 -1.41 6.63
N ALA A 32 3.20 -1.87 5.64
CA ALA A 32 2.66 -2.37 4.38
C ALA A 32 2.38 -3.88 4.50
N ASP A 33 1.09 -4.26 4.55
CA ASP A 33 0.67 -5.66 4.53
C ASP A 33 0.63 -6.18 3.08
N GLU A 34 1.67 -6.89 2.70
CA GLU A 34 1.88 -7.41 1.35
C GLU A 34 1.67 -8.93 1.26
N VAL A 35 0.91 -9.54 2.19
CA VAL A 35 0.66 -11.00 2.17
C VAL A 35 0.00 -11.45 0.86
N MET A 36 -0.89 -10.63 0.30
CA MET A 36 -1.58 -10.91 -0.97
C MET A 36 -0.83 -10.35 -2.19
N THR A 37 -0.28 -9.15 -2.05
CA THR A 37 0.24 -8.35 -3.16
C THR A 37 1.74 -8.50 -3.39
N GLY A 38 2.46 -9.10 -2.44
CA GLY A 38 3.88 -9.37 -2.56
C GLY A 38 4.21 -10.52 -3.52
N MET A 39 5.50 -10.74 -3.73
CA MET A 39 6.07 -11.79 -4.57
C MET A 39 5.62 -11.72 -6.04
N GLY A 40 5.53 -10.50 -6.60
CA GLY A 40 5.28 -10.33 -8.04
C GLY A 40 3.80 -10.35 -8.44
N ARG A 41 2.84 -10.47 -7.49
CA ARG A 41 1.41 -10.60 -7.82
C ARG A 41 0.89 -9.45 -8.68
N THR A 42 1.39 -8.24 -8.45
CA THR A 42 0.97 -7.02 -9.15
C THR A 42 1.96 -6.58 -10.25
N GLY A 43 2.98 -7.39 -10.56
CA GLY A 43 4.02 -7.06 -11.54
C GLY A 43 5.30 -6.44 -10.96
N CYS A 44 5.28 -6.05 -9.68
CA CYS A 44 6.46 -5.68 -8.89
C CYS A 44 6.61 -6.65 -7.71
N ASN A 45 7.79 -6.73 -7.09
CA ASN A 45 8.02 -7.66 -5.98
C ASN A 45 7.15 -7.29 -4.78
N PHE A 46 6.94 -6.00 -4.54
CA PHE A 46 5.97 -5.47 -3.57
C PHE A 46 5.05 -4.47 -4.26
N ALA A 47 3.79 -4.38 -3.83
CA ALA A 47 2.87 -3.40 -4.40
C ALA A 47 3.30 -1.96 -4.11
N VAL A 48 3.89 -1.68 -2.95
CA VAL A 48 4.40 -0.32 -2.63
C VAL A 48 5.38 0.22 -3.68
N GLU A 49 6.12 -0.65 -4.39
CA GLU A 49 7.08 -0.26 -5.44
C GLU A 49 6.41 0.38 -6.67
N HIS A 50 5.09 0.27 -6.84
CA HIS A 50 4.38 0.95 -7.94
C HIS A 50 4.22 2.47 -7.71
N TRP A 51 4.53 2.96 -6.51
CA TRP A 51 4.28 4.33 -6.09
C TRP A 51 5.55 5.07 -5.62
N ASP A 52 6.71 4.41 -5.69
CA ASP A 52 8.05 4.98 -5.50
C ASP A 52 8.58 5.67 -6.77
#